data_AF-A0A9Q5JGQ8-F1
#
_entry.id   AF-A0A9Q5JGQ8-F1
#
_cell.length_a   1.000
_cell.length_b   1.000
_cell.length_c   1.000
_cell.angle_alpha   90.00
_cell.angle_beta   90.00
_cell.angle_gamma   90.00
#
_symmetry.space_group_name_H-M   'P 1'
#
loop_
_entity.id
_entity.type
_entity.pdbx_description
1 polymer ?
#
loop_
_entity_poly.entity_id
_entity_poly.type
_entity_poly.pdbx_seq_one_letter_code
_entity_poly.pdbx_strand_id
1 'polypeptide(L)' 'MTKEELNEKLVVAEDALAELNGKELNILLEDIGYSPKAIDILLQYQEFVKEFREKLANL' A
#
# COMPACT_ATOMS: atom_id res chain seq x y z
N MET A 1 21.14 2.05 6.65
CA MET A 1 19.75 2.53 6.72
C MET A 1 19.40 2.73 8.17
N THR A 2 19.10 3.94 8.59
CA THR A 2 18.67 4.28 9.95
C THR A 2 17.18 3.98 10.14
N LYS A 3 16.67 4.15 11.36
CA LYS A 3 15.24 3.97 11.66
C LYS A 3 14.42 5.04 10.95
N GLU A 4 14.94 6.27 10.91
CA GLU A 4 14.32 7.41 10.25
C GLU A 4 14.23 7.18 8.73
N GLU A 5 15.33 6.75 8.10
CA GLU A 5 15.37 6.44 6.66
C GLU A 5 14.43 5.28 6.30
N LEU A 6 14.26 4.29 7.18
CA LEU A 6 13.31 3.20 6.98
C LEU A 6 11.87 3.70 7.08
N ASN A 7 11.58 4.55 8.08
CA ASN A 7 10.25 5.10 8.29
C ASN A 7 9.79 5.97 7.12
N GLU A 8 10.67 6.82 6.58
CA GLU A 8 10.37 7.64 5.40
C GLU A 8 10.02 6.78 4.18
N LYS A 9 10.76 5.70 3.95
CA LYS A 9 10.48 4.78 2.84
C LYS A 9 9.16 4.05 3.00
N LEU A 10 8.80 3.66 4.24
CA LEU A 10 7.52 3.03 4.52
C LEU A 10 6.35 3.98 4.28
N VAL A 11 6.45 5.23 4.75
CA VAL A 11 5.43 6.25 4.53
C VAL A 11 5.20 6.47 3.03
N VAL A 12 6.26 6.63 2.24
CA VAL A 12 6.15 6.80 0.79
C VAL A 12 5.48 5.59 0.11
N ALA A 13 5.80 4.37 0.56
CA ALA A 13 5.18 3.16 0.03
C ALA A 13 3.69 3.09 0.38
N GLU A 14 3.31 3.45 1.62
CA GLU A 14 1.92 3.51 2.06
C GLU A 14 1.13 4.63 1.36
N ASP A 15 1.74 5.78 1.09
CA ASP A 15 1.15 6.87 0.29
C ASP A 15 0.83 6.38 -1.11
N ALA A 16 1.80 5.78 -1.79
CA ALA A 16 1.63 5.24 -3.14
C ALA A 16 0.55 4.15 -3.18
N LEU A 17 0.48 3.29 -2.16
CA LEU A 17 -0.59 2.30 -2.03
C LEU A 17 -1.95 2.97 -1.84
N ALA A 18 -2.06 4.00 -1.00
CA ALA A 18 -3.33 4.69 -0.76
C ALA A 18 -3.88 5.43 -1.99
N GLU A 19 -3.01 5.98 -2.85
CA GLU A 19 -3.42 6.74 -4.04
C GLU A 19 -3.95 5.86 -5.19
N LEU A 20 -3.42 4.64 -5.34
CA LEU A 20 -3.88 3.72 -6.38
C LEU A 20 -5.29 3.20 -6.10
N ASN A 21 -6.12 3.01 -7.12
CA ASN A 21 -7.33 2.20 -6.96
C ASN A 21 -6.97 0.70 -6.97
N GLY A 22 -7.78 -0.15 -6.34
CA GLY A 22 -7.45 -1.57 -6.18
C GLY A 22 -7.26 -2.34 -7.50
N LYS A 23 -7.88 -1.86 -8.59
CA LYS A 23 -7.73 -2.45 -9.92
C LYS A 23 -6.39 -2.08 -10.56
N GLU A 24 -5.96 -0.83 -10.42
CA GLU A 24 -4.64 -0.37 -10.87
C GLU A 24 -3.52 -1.07 -10.11
N LEU A 25 -3.66 -1.23 -8.79
CA LEU A 25 -2.69 -1.95 -7.97
C LEU A 25 -2.59 -3.43 -8.38
N ASN A 26 -3.73 -4.08 -8.63
CA ASN A 26 -3.73 -5.47 -9.09
C ASN A 26 -2.97 -5.63 -10.41
N ILE A 27 -3.32 -4.85 -11.44
CA ILE A 27 -2.64 -4.87 -12.75
C ILE A 27 -1.13 -4.63 -12.59
N LEU A 28 -0.75 -3.62 -11.80
CA LEU A 28 0.66 -3.31 -11.55
C LEU A 28 1.42 -4.49 -10.93
N LEU A 29 0.82 -5.15 -9.93
CA LEU A 29 1.48 -6.26 -9.24
C LEU A 29 1.55 -7.51 -10.13
N GLU A 30 0.54 -7.75 -10.97
CA GLU A 30 0.57 -8.79 -12.01
C GLU A 30 1.72 -8.54 -13.00
N ASP A 31 1.86 -7.30 -13.50
CA ASP A 31 2.92 -6.91 -14.45
C ASP A 31 4.33 -7.04 -13.87
N ILE A 32 4.50 -6.80 -12.56
CA ILE A 32 5.78 -6.97 -11.85
C ILE A 32 6.07 -8.46 -11.57
N GLY A 33 5.09 -9.35 -11.78
CA GLY A 33 5.24 -10.79 -11.62
C GLY A 33 5.02 -11.28 -10.19
N TYR A 34 4.25 -10.55 -9.38
CA TYR A 34 3.84 -11.04 -8.06
C TYR A 34 2.92 -12.26 -8.21
N SER A 35 3.06 -13.22 -7.28
CA SER A 35 2.12 -14.34 -7.22
C SER A 35 0.71 -13.87 -6.83
N PRO A 36 -0.36 -14.56 -7.27
CA PRO A 36 -1.74 -14.21 -6.90
C PRO A 36 -1.96 -14.06 -5.40
N LYS A 37 -1.34 -14.94 -4.59
CA LYS A 37 -1.42 -14.86 -3.12
C LYS A 37 -0.79 -13.59 -2.57
N ALA A 38 0.31 -13.13 -3.15
CA ALA A 38 0.98 -11.91 -2.71
C ALA A 38 0.17 -10.66 -3.11
N ILE A 39 -0.47 -10.71 -4.28
CA ILE A 39 -1.38 -9.66 -4.76
C ILE A 39 -2.55 -9.51 -3.78
N ASP A 40 -3.21 -10.60 -3.41
CA ASP A 40 -4.32 -10.59 -2.44
C ASP A 40 -3.93 -9.93 -1.10
N ILE A 41 -2.75 -10.27 -0.57
CA ILE A 41 -2.26 -9.69 0.69
C ILE A 41 -2.02 -8.19 0.55
N LEU A 42 -1.44 -7.74 -0.56
CA LEU A 42 -1.15 -6.33 -0.80
C LEU A 42 -2.42 -5.51 -1.02
N LEU A 43 -3.45 -6.08 -1.66
CA LEU A 43 -4.76 -5.45 -1.80
C LEU A 43 -5.46 -5.30 -0.43
N GLN A 44 -5.43 -6.35 0.41
CA GLN A 44 -5.97 -6.26 1.77
C GLN A 44 -5.23 -5.23 2.63
N TYR A 45 -3.90 -5.16 2.50
CA TYR A 45 -3.11 -4.15 3.19
C TYR A 45 -3.41 -2.73 2.69
N GLN A 46 -3.61 -2.54 1.38
CA GLN A 46 -4.04 -1.26 0.82
C GLN A 46 -5.37 -0.78 1.42
N GLU A 47 -6.37 -1.67 1.52
CA GLU A 47 -7.66 -1.36 2.16
C GLU A 47 -7.48 -0.95 3.62
N PHE A 48 -6.68 -1.71 4.38
CA PHE A 48 -6.35 -1.38 5.76
C PHE A 48 -5.69 0.01 5.90
N VAL A 49 -4.73 0.34 5.04
CA VAL A 49 -4.05 1.66 5.06
C VAL A 49 -5.03 2.78 4.74
N LYS A 50 -5.94 2.59 3.79
CA LYS A 50 -6.99 3.58 3.46
C LYS A 50 -7.92 3.83 4.64
N GLU A 51 -8.46 2.77 5.24
CA GLU A 51 -9.34 2.88 6.42
C GLU A 51 -8.64 3.57 7.60
N PHE A 52 -7.37 3.22 7.84
CA PHE A 52 -6.58 3.83 8.90
C PHE A 52 -6.38 5.34 8.68
N ARG A 53 -6.09 5.76 7.45
CA ARG A 53 -5.93 7.17 7.08
C ARG A 53 -7.24 7.95 7.16
N GLU A 54 -8.34 7.37 6.69
CA GLU A 54 -9.66 7.99 6.83
C GLU A 54 -10.01 8.24 8.30
N LYS A 55 -9.67 7.30 9.20
CA LYS A 55 -9.84 7.52 10.64
C LYS A 55 -8.98 8.65 11.17
N LEU A 56 -7.71 8.75 10.76
CA LEU A 56 -6.82 9.84 11.18
C LEU A 56 -7.24 11.22 10.63
N ALA A 57 -7.73 11.29 9.40
CA ALA A 57 -8.20 12.54 8.80
C ALA A 57 -9.51 13.05 9.42
N ASN A 58 -10.29 12.17 10.03
CA ASN A 58 -11.55 12.48 10.72
C ASN A 58 -11.38 12.67 12.25
N LEU A 59 -10.15 12.61 12.76
CA LEU A 59 -9.78 12.87 14.16
C LEU A 59 -9.23 14.29 14.33
#